data_AF-A0A5E6NBY7-F1
#
_entry.id   AF-A0A5E6NBY7-F1
#
_cell.length_a   1.000
_cell.length_b   1.000
_cell.length_c   1.000
_cell.angle_alpha   90.00
_cell.angle_beta   90.00
_cell.angle_gamma   90.00
#
_symmetry.space_group_name_H-M   'P 1'
#
loop_
_entity.id
_entity.type
_entity.pdbx_description
1 polymer ?
#
loop_
_entity_poly.entity_id
_entity_poly.type
_entity_poly.pdbx_seq_one_letter_code
_entity_poly.pdbx_strand_id
1 'polypeptide(L)'
;YMPMVGHIAQTGQIVATDFRAGNVSPNTDNLGFIKTCQDALPKDTNIKKLRIDAAGYQASIIDYCFENDIEFSIRAKMCQSLKDILVDKDNQWQPLVDKKAKPLMGKPLLECATLWVIKVKSLI
;
A
#
# COMPACT_ATOMS: atom_id res chain seq x y z
N TYR A 1 12.01 10.02 -19.45
CA TYR A 1 10.57 10.07 -19.15
C TYR A 1 10.29 9.06 -18.06
N MET A 2 9.52 9.40 -17.02
CA MET A 2 9.31 8.51 -15.86
C MET A 2 7.81 8.22 -15.72
N PRO A 3 7.31 7.10 -16.26
CA PRO A 3 5.88 6.81 -16.20
C PRO A 3 5.48 6.30 -14.82
N MET A 4 4.31 6.72 -14.36
CA MET A 4 3.54 6.02 -13.33
C MET A 4 2.51 5.14 -13.99
N VAL A 5 2.36 3.92 -13.45
CA VAL A 5 1.41 2.94 -13.98
C VAL A 5 0.58 2.37 -12.85
N GLY A 6 -0.74 2.48 -12.97
CA GLY A 6 -1.71 1.88 -12.07
C GLY A 6 -2.13 0.52 -12.61
N HIS A 7 -2.02 -0.52 -11.78
CA HIS A 7 -2.38 -1.89 -12.14
C HIS A 7 -3.46 -2.46 -11.22
N ILE A 8 -4.38 -3.26 -11.78
CA ILE A 8 -5.28 -4.11 -11.01
C ILE A 8 -4.53 -5.39 -10.64
N ALA A 9 -4.31 -5.63 -9.34
CA ALA A 9 -3.57 -6.79 -8.88
C ALA A 9 -4.25 -8.13 -9.25
N GLN A 10 -5.58 -8.18 -9.28
CA GLN A 10 -6.35 -9.39 -9.56
C GLN A 10 -6.28 -9.83 -11.03
N THR A 11 -6.25 -8.87 -11.97
CA THR A 11 -6.33 -9.16 -13.41
C THR A 11 -5.03 -8.83 -14.15
N GLY A 12 -4.09 -8.12 -13.52
CA GLY A 12 -2.86 -7.63 -14.14
C GLY A 12 -3.07 -6.47 -15.13
N GLN A 13 -4.31 -5.99 -15.29
CA GLN A 13 -4.64 -4.94 -16.23
C GLN A 13 -4.08 -3.58 -15.79
N ILE A 14 -3.69 -2.77 -16.78
CA ILE A 14 -3.34 -1.37 -16.57
C ILE A 14 -4.63 -0.56 -16.53
N VAL A 15 -4.80 0.24 -15.49
CA VAL A 15 -5.97 1.11 -15.28
C VAL A 15 -5.69 2.52 -15.77
N ALA A 16 -4.51 3.03 -15.47
CA ALA A 16 -4.07 4.36 -15.89
C ALA A 16 -2.56 4.40 -16.06
N THR A 17 -2.10 5.28 -16.94
CA THR A 17 -0.68 5.62 -17.09
C THR A 17 -0.55 7.13 -17.05
N ASP A 18 0.20 7.65 -16.08
CA ASP A 18 0.61 9.04 -16.07
C ASP A 18 2.03 9.09 -16.56
N PHE A 19 2.13 9.65 -17.75
CA PHE A 19 3.39 9.84 -18.37
C PHE A 19 3.96 11.17 -17.82
N ARG A 20 5.07 11.16 -17.07
CA ARG A 20 5.72 12.39 -16.57
C ARG A 20 7.05 12.78 -17.24
N ALA A 21 7.24 14.09 -17.41
CA ALA A 21 8.51 14.66 -17.84
C ALA A 21 9.64 14.31 -16.85
N GLY A 22 10.86 14.11 -17.36
CA GLY A 22 11.98 13.55 -16.58
C GLY A 22 12.49 14.44 -15.43
N ASN A 23 12.07 15.70 -15.39
CA ASN A 23 12.42 16.65 -14.33
C ASN A 23 11.38 16.71 -13.19
N VAL A 24 10.25 16.03 -13.34
CA VAL A 24 9.20 15.99 -12.31
C VAL A 24 9.62 15.02 -11.21
N SER A 25 9.57 15.47 -9.95
CA SER A 25 9.92 14.64 -8.80
C SER A 25 8.98 13.43 -8.70
N PRO A 26 9.48 12.22 -8.33
CA PRO A 26 8.64 11.05 -8.07
C PRO A 26 7.57 11.26 -7.00
N ASN A 27 7.76 12.23 -6.10
CA ASN A 27 6.81 12.55 -5.03
C ASN A 27 5.70 13.51 -5.48
N THR A 28 5.76 14.00 -6.71
CA THR A 28 4.79 14.98 -7.22
C THR A 28 3.46 14.26 -7.47
N ASP A 29 2.35 14.82 -6.98
CA ASP A 29 0.99 14.44 -7.36
C ASP A 29 0.67 12.92 -7.39
N ASN A 30 1.17 12.16 -6.41
CA ASN A 30 0.86 10.72 -6.32
C ASN A 30 -0.60 10.48 -5.89
N LEU A 31 -1.17 11.35 -5.05
CA LEU A 31 -2.59 11.28 -4.69
C LEU A 31 -3.51 11.57 -5.88
N GLY A 32 -3.18 12.56 -6.73
CA GLY A 32 -3.92 12.81 -7.96
C GLY A 32 -3.93 11.58 -8.87
N PHE A 33 -2.77 10.93 -9.05
CA PHE A 33 -2.71 9.70 -9.82
C PHE A 33 -3.55 8.55 -9.26
N ILE A 34 -3.62 8.39 -7.93
CA ILE A 34 -4.49 7.38 -7.29
C ILE A 34 -5.97 7.66 -7.60
N LYS A 35 -6.39 8.92 -7.55
CA LYS A 35 -7.77 9.32 -7.90
C LYS A 35 -8.06 9.07 -9.38
N THR A 36 -7.12 9.39 -10.27
CA THR A 36 -7.22 9.04 -11.70
C THR A 36 -7.39 7.53 -11.92
N CYS A 37 -6.69 6.70 -11.15
CA CYS A 37 -6.87 5.24 -11.21
C CYS A 37 -8.28 4.84 -10.75
N GLN A 38 -8.83 5.49 -9.72
CA GLN A 38 -10.17 5.20 -9.22
C GLN A 38 -11.25 5.61 -10.24
N ASP A 39 -11.11 6.79 -10.85
CA ASP A 39 -12.05 7.30 -11.85
C ASP A 39 -12.07 6.47 -13.14
N ALA A 40 -10.97 5.79 -13.45
CA ALA A 40 -10.86 4.89 -14.60
C ALA A 40 -11.49 3.51 -14.36
N LEU A 41 -11.87 3.17 -13.13
CA LEU A 41 -12.59 1.93 -12.85
C LEU A 41 -14.07 2.04 -13.27
N PRO A 42 -14.75 0.91 -13.53
CA PRO A 42 -16.18 0.91 -13.81
C PRO A 42 -16.98 1.59 -12.69
N LYS A 43 -18.12 2.19 -13.06
CA LYS A 43 -19.08 2.75 -12.10
C LYS A 43 -19.44 1.69 -11.05
N ASP A 44 -19.67 2.15 -9.82
CA ASP A 44 -19.99 1.32 -8.65
C ASP A 44 -18.86 0.40 -8.15
N THR A 45 -17.63 0.60 -8.65
CA THR A 45 -16.45 -0.08 -8.10
C THR A 45 -15.61 0.87 -7.25
N ASN A 46 -14.95 0.33 -6.23
CA ASN A 46 -14.10 1.09 -5.32
C ASN A 46 -12.77 0.37 -5.10
N ILE A 47 -11.70 1.14 -4.91
CA ILE A 47 -10.41 0.60 -4.51
C ILE A 47 -10.50 0.22 -3.03
N LYS A 48 -10.36 -1.07 -2.72
CA LYS A 48 -10.32 -1.56 -1.33
C LYS A 48 -8.92 -1.81 -0.81
N LYS A 49 -7.94 -1.99 -1.71
CA LYS A 49 -6.55 -2.25 -1.34
C LYS A 49 -5.61 -1.44 -2.23
N LEU A 50 -4.71 -0.68 -1.61
CA LEU A 50 -3.68 0.11 -2.28
C LEU A 50 -2.29 -0.42 -1.95
N ARG A 51 -1.43 -0.56 -2.96
CA ARG A 51 0.00 -0.81 -2.78
C ARG A 51 0.79 0.20 -3.58
N ILE A 52 1.68 0.91 -2.92
CA ILE A 52 2.55 1.93 -3.53
C ILE A 52 3.95 1.83 -2.95
N ASP A 53 4.93 2.31 -3.72
CA ASP A 53 6.33 2.32 -3.31
C ASP A 53 6.61 3.45 -2.29
N ALA A 54 7.89 3.75 -2.06
CA ALA A 54 8.29 4.73 -1.07
C ALA A 54 8.00 6.19 -1.48
N ALA A 55 7.82 6.48 -2.76
CA ALA A 55 7.45 7.83 -3.21
C ALA A 55 6.00 8.17 -2.79
N GLY A 56 5.17 7.16 -2.56
CA GLY A 56 3.82 7.29 -2.03
C GLY A 56 3.73 7.47 -0.51
N TYR A 57 4.84 7.48 0.23
CA TYR A 57 4.84 7.68 1.68
C TYR A 57 4.60 9.16 2.03
N GLN A 58 3.36 9.61 1.85
CA GLN A 58 2.89 10.98 2.03
C GLN A 58 1.66 10.99 2.94
N ALA A 59 1.58 11.93 3.87
CA ALA A 59 0.46 12.05 4.81
C ALA A 59 -0.88 12.12 4.08
N SER A 60 -0.97 12.93 3.02
CA SER A 60 -2.19 13.07 2.22
C SER A 60 -2.70 11.77 1.59
N ILE A 61 -1.81 10.81 1.28
CA ILE A 61 -2.20 9.49 0.75
C ILE A 61 -2.70 8.59 1.88
N ILE A 62 -2.01 8.63 3.02
CA ILE A 62 -2.40 7.86 4.21
C ILE A 62 -3.77 8.32 4.71
N ASP A 63 -3.96 9.64 4.85
CA ASP A 63 -5.23 10.25 5.28
C ASP A 63 -6.35 9.88 4.31
N TYR A 64 -6.11 9.99 3.00
CA TYR A 64 -7.07 9.57 1.98
C TYR A 64 -7.47 8.10 2.12
N CYS A 65 -6.52 7.21 2.40
CA CYS A 65 -6.83 5.80 2.59
C CYS A 65 -7.68 5.55 3.84
N PHE A 66 -7.40 6.25 4.94
CA PHE A 66 -8.22 6.17 6.16
C PHE A 66 -9.64 6.70 5.93
N GLU A 67 -9.78 7.88 5.31
CA GLU A 67 -11.07 8.50 5.03
C GLU A 67 -11.97 7.64 4.13
N ASN A 68 -11.37 6.85 3.23
CA ASN A 68 -12.09 6.05 2.24
C ASN A 68 -12.14 4.54 2.57
N ASP A 69 -11.75 4.13 3.77
CA ASP A 69 -11.71 2.71 4.18
C ASP A 69 -10.94 1.84 3.16
N ILE A 70 -9.74 2.31 2.79
CA ILE A 70 -8.82 1.62 1.87
C ILE A 70 -7.70 1.00 2.70
N GLU A 71 -7.58 -0.32 2.66
CA GLU A 71 -6.41 -1.00 3.22
C GLU A 71 -5.16 -0.66 2.39
N PHE A 72 -4.04 -0.31 3.01
CA PHE A 72 -2.86 0.10 2.27
C PHE A 72 -1.57 -0.60 2.70
N SER A 73 -0.65 -0.71 1.74
CA SER A 73 0.74 -1.08 1.97
C SER A 73 1.65 -0.09 1.26
N ILE A 74 2.36 0.71 2.06
CA ILE A 74 3.29 1.74 1.58
C ILE A 74 4.67 1.41 2.12
N ARG A 75 5.68 1.44 1.26
CA ARG A 75 7.07 1.29 1.72
C ARG A 75 7.49 2.56 2.46
N ALA A 76 7.66 2.50 3.77
CA ALA A 76 8.20 3.61 4.53
C ALA A 76 9.74 3.60 4.54
N LYS A 77 10.36 4.78 4.50
CA LYS A 77 11.79 4.92 4.80
C LYS A 77 12.00 4.75 6.30
N MET A 78 12.93 3.89 6.70
CA MET A 78 13.23 3.66 8.11
C MET A 78 13.79 4.94 8.76
N CYS A 79 13.13 5.41 9.81
CA CYS A 79 13.54 6.58 10.60
C CYS A 79 13.46 6.25 12.09
N GLN A 80 14.07 7.09 12.94
CA GLN A 80 14.11 6.83 14.38
C GLN A 80 12.69 6.77 14.97
N SER A 81 11.83 7.72 14.64
CA SER A 81 10.44 7.75 15.10
C SER A 81 9.66 6.47 14.73
N LEU A 82 9.89 5.91 13.53
CA LEU A 82 9.27 4.65 13.14
C LEU A 82 9.82 3.47 13.95
N LYS A 83 11.13 3.45 14.25
CA LYS A 83 11.71 2.41 15.12
C LYS A 83 11.15 2.48 16.54
N ASP A 84 10.97 3.69 17.07
CA ASP A 84 10.42 3.90 18.40
C ASP A 84 8.99 3.35 18.47
N ILE A 85 8.18 3.60 17.43
CA ILE A 85 6.86 2.98 17.27
C ILE A 85 6.98 1.47 17.17
N LEU A 86 7.90 0.90 16.38
CA LEU A 86 8.01 -0.56 16.22
C LEU A 86 8.36 -1.30 17.53
N VAL A 87 9.16 -0.68 18.40
CA VAL A 87 9.65 -1.27 19.66
C VAL A 87 8.67 -1.07 20.82
N ASP A 88 7.68 -0.19 20.66
CA ASP A 88 6.65 0.05 21.66
C ASP A 88 5.93 -1.27 22.02
N LYS A 89 5.95 -1.59 23.31
CA LYS A 89 5.42 -2.82 23.90
C LYS A 89 3.90 -2.84 23.97
N ASP A 90 3.27 -1.68 23.91
CA ASP A 90 1.81 -1.56 23.95
C ASP A 90 1.17 -1.84 22.58
N ASN A 91 2.00 -1.95 21.54
CA ASN A 91 1.52 -2.36 20.22
C ASN A 91 0.96 -3.78 20.24
N GLN A 92 -0.19 -3.93 19.60
CA GLN A 92 -0.88 -5.21 19.46
C GLN A 92 -0.34 -6.01 18.26
N TRP A 93 0.99 -6.11 18.13
CA TRP A 93 1.64 -6.84 17.04
C TRP A 93 1.13 -8.28 16.98
N GLN A 94 0.58 -8.67 15.83
CA GLN A 94 0.14 -10.03 15.59
C GLN A 94 1.21 -10.78 14.79
N PRO A 95 1.47 -12.06 15.10
CA PRO A 95 2.38 -12.86 14.31
C PRO A 95 1.86 -12.99 12.87
N LEU A 96 2.77 -12.95 11.90
CA LEU A 96 2.42 -13.28 10.53
C LEU A 96 2.03 -14.76 10.46
N VAL A 97 0.85 -15.04 9.92
CA VAL A 97 0.32 -16.39 9.81
C VAL A 97 0.35 -16.89 8.37
N ASP A 98 0.52 -18.19 8.21
CA ASP A 98 0.40 -18.86 6.91
C ASP A 98 -1.07 -18.95 6.44
N LYS A 99 -1.29 -19.52 5.25
CA LYS A 99 -2.64 -19.78 4.71
C LYS A 99 -3.51 -20.70 5.59
N LYS A 100 -2.92 -21.42 6.54
CA LYS A 100 -3.57 -22.31 7.51
C LYS A 100 -3.68 -21.67 8.90
N ALA A 101 -3.50 -20.35 8.99
CA ALA A 101 -3.54 -19.56 10.22
C ALA A 101 -2.50 -19.97 11.28
N LYS A 102 -1.40 -20.62 10.87
CA LYS A 102 -0.30 -20.97 11.78
C LYS A 102 0.76 -19.86 11.79
N PRO A 103 1.25 -19.43 12.97
CA PRO A 103 2.34 -18.46 13.06
C PRO A 103 3.59 -18.95 12.31
N LEU A 104 4.15 -18.08 11.47
CA LEU A 104 5.43 -18.31 10.82
C LEU A 104 6.56 -18.10 11.84
N MET A 105 7.00 -19.18 12.49
CA MET A 105 8.12 -19.15 13.43
C MET A 105 9.44 -19.48 12.72
N GLY A 106 10.48 -18.66 12.94
CA GLY A 106 11.88 -19.02 12.65
C GLY A 106 12.31 -19.05 11.17
N LYS A 107 11.48 -18.63 10.22
CA LYS A 107 11.94 -18.39 8.85
C LYS A 107 12.52 -16.98 8.76
N PRO A 108 13.73 -16.77 8.20
CA PRO A 108 14.17 -15.41 7.89
C PRO A 108 13.11 -14.79 6.98
N LEU A 109 12.61 -13.61 7.39
CA LEU A 109 11.63 -12.83 6.62
C LEU A 109 12.17 -12.39 5.23
N LEU A 110 13.40 -12.80 4.90
CA LEU A 110 14.11 -12.55 3.64
C LEU A 110 13.43 -13.19 2.42
N GLU A 111 12.58 -14.20 2.58
CA GLU A 111 11.78 -14.75 1.45
C GLU A 111 10.46 -14.00 1.20
N CYS A 112 10.06 -13.09 2.08
CA CYS A 112 8.83 -12.30 1.91
C CYS A 112 9.13 -10.93 1.26
N ALA A 113 9.82 -10.93 0.11
CA ALA A 113 9.91 -9.73 -0.73
C ALA A 113 8.60 -9.42 -1.49
N THR A 114 7.58 -10.29 -1.39
CA THR A 114 6.30 -10.16 -2.11
C THR A 114 5.20 -10.93 -1.38
N LEU A 115 4.12 -10.24 -0.96
CA LEU A 115 2.89 -10.67 -0.23
C LEU A 115 2.91 -10.47 1.29
N TRP A 116 2.26 -9.43 1.85
CA TRP A 116 0.81 -9.25 2.12
C TRP A 116 0.29 -10.10 3.29
N VAL A 117 -0.21 -9.44 4.36
CA VAL A 117 -1.50 -9.63 5.09
C VAL A 117 -1.44 -8.86 6.42
N ILE A 118 -2.30 -7.85 6.60
CA ILE A 118 -2.95 -7.63 7.91
C ILE A 118 -4.46 -7.68 7.64
N LYS A 119 -5.15 -8.31 8.58
CA LYS A 119 -6.39 -9.07 8.41
C LYS A 119 -7.64 -8.19 8.36
N VAL A 120 -8.51 -8.52 7.41
CA VAL A 120 -9.94 -8.18 7.33
C VAL A 120 -10.62 -8.48 8.66
N LYS A 121 -11.35 -7.50 9.22
CA LYS A 121 -12.44 -7.79 10.16
C LYS A 121 -13.74 -7.69 9.39
N SER A 122 -14.33 -8.84 9.09
CA SER A 122 -15.73 -8.93 8.69
C SER A 122 -16.56 -8.31 9.80
N LEU A 123 -17.26 -7.22 9.50
CA LEU A 123 -18.53 -6.96 10.16
C LEU A 123 -19.55 -7.96 9.60
N ILE A 124 -20.55 -8.22 10.44
CA ILE A 124 -21.65 -9.19 10.32
C ILE A 124 -22.31 -9.12 8.94
#